data_AF-A0A134A730-F1
#
_entry.id   AF-A0A134A730-F1
#
_cell.length_a   1.000
_cell.length_b   1.000
_cell.length_c   1.000
_cell.angle_alpha   90.00
_cell.angle_beta   90.00
_cell.angle_gamma   90.00
#
_symmetry.space_group_name_H-M   'P 1'
#
loop_
_entity.id
_entity.type
_entity.pdbx_description
1 polymer ?
#
loop_
_entity_poly.entity_id
_entity_poly.type
_entity_poly.pdbx_seq_one_letter_code
_entity_poly.pdbx_strand_id
1 'polypeptide(L)' 'MMNMGDSKGLTLEDVVIFPTPEMKKWLDGKPVNLKDGTRAKLYVAITRARGDLFFVV' A
#
# COMPACT_ATOMS: atom_id res chain seq x y z
N MET A 1 12.90 2.78 6.12
CA MET A 1 12.06 2.69 4.90
C MET A 1 12.19 1.27 4.38
N MET A 2 11.09 0.58 4.11
CA MET A 2 11.08 -0.81 3.63
C MET A 2 10.14 -0.92 2.44
N ASN A 3 10.36 -1.90 1.54
CA ASN A 3 9.43 -2.13 0.45
C ASN A 3 8.19 -2.91 0.98
N MET A 4 7.10 -2.92 0.22
CA MET A 4 5.83 -3.56 0.62
C MET A 4 5.92 -5.09 0.75
N GLY A 5 6.92 -5.73 0.13
CA GLY A 5 7.16 -7.16 0.25
C GLY A 5 7.91 -7.50 1.53
N ASP A 6 8.93 -6.71 1.88
CA ASP A 6 9.74 -6.88 3.08
C ASP A 6 8.93 -6.65 4.36
N SER A 7 7.88 -5.82 4.29
CA SER A 7 6.98 -5.57 5.43
C SER A 7 6.03 -6.74 5.74
N LYS A 8 6.00 -7.77 4.88
CA LYS A 8 5.11 -8.92 5.05
C LYS A 8 5.40 -9.64 6.37
N GLY A 9 4.34 -9.85 7.16
CA GLY A 9 4.44 -10.52 8.45
C GLY A 9 4.79 -9.59 9.62
N LEU A 10 5.09 -8.32 9.36
CA LEU A 10 5.22 -7.30 10.40
C LEU A 10 3.86 -6.67 10.70
N THR A 11 3.69 -6.20 11.93
CA THR A 11 2.57 -5.36 12.33
C THR A 11 3.14 -4.12 13.00
N LEU A 12 2.74 -2.94 12.54
CA LEU A 12 3.22 -1.64 13.01
C LEU A 12 2.03 -0.84 13.52
N GLU A 13 2.23 0.01 14.53
CA GLU A 13 1.16 0.88 15.02
C GLU A 13 0.74 1.84 13.90
N ASP A 14 1.66 2.67 13.41
CA ASP A 14 1.40 3.62 12.31
C ASP A 14 2.18 3.26 11.04
N VAL A 15 1.53 3.37 9.87
CA VAL A 15 2.14 3.07 8.57
C VAL A 15 1.92 4.22 7.58
N VAL A 16 3.03 4.66 6.98
CA VAL A 16 3.03 5.60 5.86
C VAL A 16 3.36 4.85 4.57
N ILE A 17 2.42 4.81 3.63
CA ILE A 17 2.58 4.17 2.32
C ILE A 17 2.93 5.22 1.27
N PHE A 18 4.02 4.95 0.53
CA PHE A 18 4.38 5.66 -0.69
C PHE A 18 3.91 4.86 -1.91
N PRO A 19 2.70 5.13 -2.44
CA PRO A 19 2.13 4.37 -3.54
C PRO A 19 2.90 4.57 -4.85
N THR A 20 2.89 3.53 -5.69
CA THR A 20 3.38 3.63 -7.07
C THR A 20 2.42 4.46 -7.94
N PRO A 21 2.83 4.93 -9.13
CA PRO A 21 1.96 5.75 -9.98
C PRO A 21 0.61 5.09 -10.34
N GLU A 22 0.58 3.76 -10.52
CA GLU A 22 -0.68 3.04 -10.76
C GLU A 22 -1.57 3.02 -9.52
N MET A 23 -0.98 2.82 -8.34
CA MET A 23 -1.71 2.87 -7.06
C MET A 23 -2.25 4.28 -6.79
N LYS A 24 -1.48 5.34 -7.10
CA LYS A 24 -1.95 6.73 -7.00
C LYS A 24 -3.18 6.97 -7.87
N LYS A 25 -3.13 6.55 -9.14
CA LYS A 25 -4.29 6.66 -10.04
C LYS A 25 -5.50 5.87 -9.52
N TRP A 26 -5.27 4.71 -8.91
CA TRP A 26 -6.33 3.93 -8.29
C TRP A 26 -6.92 4.62 -7.05
N LEU A 27 -6.07 5.23 -6.20
CA LEU A 27 -6.50 6.06 -5.06
C LEU A 27 -7.28 7.30 -5.50
N ASP A 28 -6.95 7.89 -6.65
CA ASP A 28 -7.71 8.98 -7.28
C ASP A 28 -9.10 8.55 -7.82
N GLY A 29 -9.48 7.27 -7.65
CA GLY A 29 -10.75 6.73 -8.16
C GLY A 29 -10.79 6.51 -9.68
N LYS A 30 -9.64 6.56 -10.38
CA LYS A 30 -9.60 6.26 -11.81
C LYS A 30 -9.81 4.76 -12.04
N PRO A 31 -10.48 4.35 -13.13
CA PRO A 31 -10.66 2.94 -13.48
C PRO A 31 -9.32 2.34 -13.94
N VAL A 32 -8.47 2.00 -12.97
CA VAL A 32 -7.18 1.36 -13.18
C VAL A 32 -7.25 -0.05 -12.63
N ASN A 33 -7.10 -1.03 -13.50
CA ASN A 33 -6.97 -2.42 -13.08
C ASN A 33 -5.53 -2.67 -12.63
N LEU A 34 -5.31 -2.70 -11.32
CA LEU A 34 -4.00 -3.05 -10.76
C LEU A 34 -3.66 -4.50 -11.12
N LYS A 35 -2.47 -4.72 -11.68
CA LYS A 35 -1.94 -6.07 -11.92
C LYS A 35 -1.96 -6.86 -10.61
N ASP A 36 -2.19 -8.17 -10.67
CA ASP A 36 -2.38 -9.01 -9.48
C ASP A 36 -1.26 -8.85 -8.44
N GLY A 37 0.01 -8.81 -8.89
CA GLY A 37 1.15 -8.59 -8.00
C GLY A 37 1.18 -7.20 -7.36
N THR A 38 0.80 -6.15 -8.09
CA THR A 38 0.69 -4.78 -7.57
C THR A 38 -0.43 -4.68 -6.54
N ARG A 39 -1.58 -5.28 -6.84
CA ARG A 39 -2.74 -5.35 -5.94
C ARG A 39 -2.41 -6.10 -4.66
N ALA A 40 -1.72 -7.24 -4.75
CA ALA A 40 -1.28 -8.01 -3.59
C ALA A 40 -0.31 -7.22 -2.70
N LYS A 41 0.66 -6.50 -3.30
CA LYS A 41 1.59 -5.64 -2.55
C LYS A 41 0.87 -4.50 -1.82
N LEU A 42 -0.07 -3.84 -2.49
CA LEU A 42 -0.88 -2.77 -1.87
C LEU A 42 -1.70 -3.32 -0.69
N TYR A 43 -2.36 -4.48 -0.86
CA TYR A 43 -3.10 -5.15 0.21
C TYR A 43 -2.21 -5.50 1.40
N VAL A 44 -1.02 -6.07 1.16
CA VAL A 44 -0.07 -6.38 2.23
C VAL A 44 0.32 -5.10 2.96
N ALA A 45 0.70 -4.03 2.25
CA ALA A 45 1.09 -2.76 2.85
C ALA A 45 -0.01 -2.15 3.72
N ILE A 46 -1.26 -2.14 3.24
CA ILE A 46 -2.41 -1.59 3.98
C ILE A 46 -2.63 -2.36 5.28
N THR A 47 -2.58 -3.69 5.21
CA THR A 47 -2.86 -4.56 6.36
C THR A 47 -1.72 -4.62 7.40
N ARG A 48 -0.62 -3.88 7.20
CA ARG A 48 0.46 -3.83 8.20
C ARG A 48 0.18 -2.83 9.32
N ALA A 49 -0.70 -1.84 9.08
CA ALA A 49 -1.11 -0.88 10.10
C ALA A 49 -2.08 -1.53 11.08
N ARG A 50 -1.81 -1.33 12.36
CA ARG A 50 -2.74 -1.68 13.45
C ARG A 50 -3.56 -0.46 13.89
N GLY A 51 -2.92 0.71 13.95
CA GLY A 51 -3.50 2.01 14.23
C GLY A 51 -3.72 2.77 12.94
N ASP A 52 -2.96 3.85 12.75
CA ASP A 52 -3.20 4.78 11.65
C ASP A 52 -2.47 4.42 10.37
N LEU A 53 -3.11 4.74 9.24
CA LEU A 53 -2.58 4.50 7.90
C LEU A 53 -2.65 5.77 7.05
N PHE A 54 -1.51 6.19 6.52
CA PHE A 54 -1.39 7.40 5.71
C PHE A 54 -0.88 7.06 4.31
N PHE A 55 -1.46 7.68 3.28
CA PHE A 55 -0.93 7.64 1.92
C PHE A 55 -0.26 8.98 1.57
N VAL A 56 0.94 8.91 1.03
CA VAL A 56 1.63 10.09 0.48
C VAL A 56 1.39 10.14 -1.03
N VAL A 57 0.29 10.78 -1.41
CA VAL A 57 -0.20 10.92 -2.80
C VAL A 57 0.30 12.18 -3.45
#